data_AF-A0A2S2QTQ4-F1
#
_entry.id   AF-A0A2S2QTQ4-F1
#
_cell.length_a   1.000
_cell.length_b   1.000
_cell.length_c   1.000
_cell.angle_alpha   90.00
_cell.angle_beta   90.00
_cell.angle_gamma   90.00
#
_symmetry.space_group_name_H-M   'P 1'
#
loop_
_entity.id
_entity.type
_entity.pdbx_description
1 polymer ?
#
loop_
_entity_poly.entity_id
_entity_poly.type
_entity_poly.pdbx_seq_one_letter_code
_entity_poly.pdbx_strand_id
1 'polypeptide(L)'
;MKNTSINPHKQFTSKNRYDLLSHKDLEENMETHTDTDIIDKKPPPIFVKSIIQNYFDFCENIKKAIEPNSNFFDKSTTGASKINLSTTKSIRAIIKFLIKILK
;
A
#
# COMPACT_ATOMS: atom_id res chain seq x y z
N MET A 1 -54.81 -59.03 2.43
CA MET A 1 -54.59 -57.94 1.46
C MET A 1 -54.42 -56.65 2.27
N LYS A 2 -53.23 -56.03 2.25
CA LYS A 2 -52.92 -54.82 3.03
C LYS A 2 -52.78 -53.65 2.05
N ASN A 3 -53.61 -52.63 2.21
CA ASN A 3 -53.61 -51.44 1.37
C ASN A 3 -52.47 -50.51 1.84
N THR A 4 -51.47 -50.30 0.99
CA THR A 4 -50.41 -49.31 1.22
C THR A 4 -50.90 -47.92 0.77
N SER A 5 -51.15 -47.04 1.75
CA SER A 5 -51.39 -45.61 1.53
C SER A 5 -50.09 -44.93 1.09
N ILE A 6 -50.06 -44.41 -0.13
CA ILE A 6 -48.94 -43.68 -0.71
C ILE A 6 -49.00 -42.25 -0.17
N ASN A 7 -48.21 -41.94 0.85
CA ASN A 7 -48.04 -40.55 1.30
C ASN A 7 -46.97 -39.89 0.42
N PRO A 8 -47.30 -38.93 -0.45
CA PRO A 8 -46.29 -38.24 -1.23
C PRO A 8 -45.40 -37.45 -0.28
N HIS A 9 -44.11 -37.79 -0.26
CA HIS A 9 -43.07 -37.10 0.49
C HIS A 9 -43.23 -35.58 0.32
N LYS A 10 -43.60 -34.87 1.39
CA LYS A 10 -43.52 -33.41 1.43
C LYS A 10 -42.05 -33.03 1.32
N GLN A 11 -41.64 -32.60 0.14
CA GLN A 11 -40.27 -32.21 -0.15
C GLN A 11 -39.98 -30.92 0.63
N PHE A 12 -39.05 -30.99 1.58
CA PHE A 12 -38.63 -29.82 2.35
C PHE A 12 -37.81 -28.90 1.44
N THR A 13 -38.35 -27.73 1.12
CA THR A 13 -37.65 -26.70 0.35
C THR A 13 -37.26 -25.55 1.26
N SER A 14 -35.97 -25.37 1.52
CA SER A 14 -35.45 -24.16 2.18
C SER A 14 -35.01 -23.16 1.12
N LYS A 15 -35.56 -21.94 1.15
CA LYS A 15 -35.07 -20.84 0.30
C LYS A 15 -33.86 -20.20 0.97
N ASN A 16 -32.77 -20.05 0.23
CA ASN A 16 -31.62 -19.29 0.69
C ASN A 16 -32.00 -17.81 0.77
N ARG A 17 -31.86 -17.17 1.94
CA ARG A 17 -32.15 -15.73 2.11
C ARG A 17 -31.18 -14.82 1.34
N TYR A 18 -30.05 -15.36 0.91
CA TYR A 18 -29.02 -14.64 0.16
C TYR A 18 -29.10 -14.88 -1.36
N ASP A 19 -30.09 -15.64 -1.86
CA ASP A 19 -30.28 -15.84 -3.32
C ASP A 19 -30.46 -14.50 -4.06
N LEU A 20 -31.08 -13.52 -3.42
CA LEU A 20 -31.23 -12.16 -3.95
C LEU A 20 -29.90 -11.41 -4.13
N LEU A 21 -28.85 -11.82 -3.42
CA LEU A 21 -27.50 -11.26 -3.51
C LEU A 21 -26.59 -12.09 -4.42
N SER A 22 -27.08 -13.20 -4.98
CA SER A 22 -26.36 -13.93 -6.02
C SER A 22 -26.45 -13.11 -7.31
N HIS A 23 -25.58 -12.11 -7.42
CA HIS A 23 -25.26 -11.56 -8.71
C HIS A 23 -24.60 -12.69 -9.51
N LYS A 24 -25.22 -13.08 -10.63
CA LYS A 24 -24.44 -13.73 -11.69
C LYS A 24 -23.41 -12.69 -12.10
N ASP A 25 -22.15 -13.08 -12.17
CA ASP A 25 -21.09 -12.29 -12.78
C ASP A 25 -21.42 -12.16 -14.28
N LEU A 26 -22.39 -11.30 -14.60
CA LEU A 26 -22.47 -10.67 -15.89
C LEU A 26 -21.19 -9.85 -15.95
N GLU A 27 -20.32 -10.21 -16.89
CA GLU A 27 -19.20 -9.39 -17.32
C GLU A 27 -19.76 -8.07 -17.88
N GLU A 28 -20.30 -7.23 -17.00
CA GLU A 28 -20.44 -5.82 -17.26
C GLU A 28 -19.00 -5.31 -17.38
N ASN A 29 -18.64 -4.96 -18.61
CA ASN A 29 -17.43 -4.22 -18.94
C ASN A 29 -17.20 -3.19 -17.83
N MET A 30 -16.25 -3.48 -16.94
CA MET A 30 -15.69 -2.49 -16.06
C MET A 30 -15.06 -1.47 -17.00
N GLU A 31 -15.77 -0.37 -17.25
CA GLU A 31 -15.16 0.83 -17.80
C GLU A 31 -14.03 1.18 -16.83
N THR A 32 -12.82 0.74 -17.15
CA THR A 32 -11.63 1.26 -16.55
C THR A 32 -11.60 2.72 -16.92
N HIS A 33 -12.11 3.57 -16.04
CA HIS A 33 -11.78 4.98 -16.01
C HIS A 33 -10.25 5.07 -15.88
N THR A 34 -9.55 5.01 -17.00
CA THR A 34 -8.20 5.52 -17.16
C THR A 34 -8.28 7.04 -17.27
N ASP A 35 -8.98 7.67 -16.34
CA ASP A 35 -8.82 9.08 -16.09
C ASP A 35 -7.53 9.21 -15.30
N THR A 36 -6.46 9.38 -16.07
CA THR A 36 -5.09 9.66 -15.68
C THR A 36 -5.00 10.92 -14.83
N ASP A 37 -5.38 10.81 -13.56
CA ASP A 37 -4.88 11.66 -12.49
C ASP A 37 -4.09 10.77 -11.53
N ILE A 38 -3.03 10.14 -12.05
CA ILE A 38 -1.88 9.78 -11.21
C ILE A 38 -1.24 11.12 -10.83
N ILE A 39 -1.88 11.84 -9.91
CA ILE A 39 -1.27 12.95 -9.21
C ILE A 39 0.03 12.36 -8.67
N ASP A 40 1.17 12.89 -9.12
CA ASP A 40 2.50 12.58 -8.61
C ASP A 40 2.53 12.98 -7.12
N LYS A 41 1.94 12.12 -6.28
CA LYS A 41 1.87 12.31 -4.85
C LYS A 41 3.30 12.16 -4.36
N LYS A 42 3.83 13.26 -3.80
CA LYS A 42 5.14 13.25 -3.16
C LYS A 42 5.18 12.09 -2.17
N PRO A 43 6.27 11.34 -2.16
CA PRO A 43 6.32 10.16 -1.36
C PRO A 43 6.42 10.54 0.14
N PRO A 44 6.02 9.65 1.04
CA PRO A 44 5.95 9.97 2.46
C PRO A 44 7.35 10.29 3.03
N PRO A 45 7.42 11.14 4.07
CA PRO A 45 8.68 11.43 4.76
C PRO A 45 9.25 10.19 5.44
N ILE A 46 10.59 10.08 5.46
CA ILE A 46 11.32 9.06 6.21
C ILE A 46 11.70 9.64 7.57
N PHE A 47 11.39 8.92 8.64
CA PHE A 47 11.78 9.28 10.00
C PHE A 47 12.90 8.37 10.49
N VAL A 48 14.03 8.96 10.85
CA VAL A 48 15.19 8.26 11.39
C VAL A 48 15.32 8.61 12.86
N LYS A 49 15.16 7.64 13.75
CA LYS A 49 15.27 7.83 15.20
C LYS A 49 16.70 7.52 15.67
N SER A 50 17.64 8.40 15.32
CA SER A 50 19.03 8.31 15.77
C SER A 50 19.60 9.68 16.08
N ILE A 51 20.56 9.74 16.99
CA ILE A 51 21.37 10.94 17.22
C ILE A 51 22.33 11.08 16.04
N ILE A 52 22.15 12.12 15.23
CA ILE A 52 23.06 12.44 14.13
C ILE A 52 24.17 13.33 14.69
N GLN A 53 25.35 12.77 14.91
CA GLN A 53 26.49 13.50 15.48
C GLN A 53 27.02 14.58 14.55
N ASN A 54 27.17 14.27 13.24
CA ASN A 54 27.57 15.23 12.22
C ASN A 54 26.48 15.37 11.16
N TYR A 55 25.63 16.38 11.34
CA TYR A 55 24.51 16.67 10.43
C TYR A 55 24.96 17.01 9.02
N PHE A 56 26.07 17.74 8.87
CA PHE A 56 26.58 18.14 7.56
C PHE A 56 27.06 16.93 6.76
N ASP A 57 27.88 16.07 7.37
CA ASP A 57 28.36 14.84 6.72
C ASP A 57 27.21 13.90 6.38
N PHE A 58 26.22 13.78 7.28
CA PHE A 58 25.02 13.00 7.02
C PHE A 58 24.26 13.50 5.78
N CYS A 59 24.03 14.81 5.70
CA CYS A 59 23.38 15.43 4.54
C CYS A 59 24.19 15.24 3.25
N GLU A 60 25.51 15.37 3.29
CA GLU A 60 26.37 15.13 2.13
C GLU A 60 26.35 13.67 1.67
N ASN A 61 26.31 12.72 2.61
CA ASN A 61 26.19 11.30 2.28
C ASN A 61 24.81 10.96 1.68
N ILE A 62 23.74 11.60 2.16
CA ILE A 62 22.41 11.50 1.56
C ILE A 62 22.44 12.04 0.12
N LYS A 63 23.04 13.20 -0.12
CA LYS A 63 23.20 13.77 -1.48
C LYS A 63 23.92 12.82 -2.43
N LYS A 64 24.99 12.17 -1.95
CA LYS A 64 25.75 11.18 -2.73
C LYS A 64 24.96 9.90 -3.01
N ALA A 65 24.03 9.54 -2.12
CA ALA A 65 23.24 8.32 -2.25
C ALA A 65 22.05 8.47 -3.22
N ILE A 66 21.50 9.67 -3.39
CA ILE A 66 20.36 9.93 -4.28
C ILE A 66 20.82 10.27 -5.71
N GLU A 67 19.88 10.25 -6.65
CA GLU A 67 20.16 10.63 -8.04
C GLU A 67 20.65 12.09 -8.14
N PRO A 68 21.62 12.38 -9.03
CA PRO A 68 22.04 13.75 -9.29
C PRO A 68 20.83 14.59 -9.69
N ASN A 69 20.67 15.76 -9.07
CA ASN A 69 19.54 16.69 -9.20
C ASN A 69 18.26 16.33 -8.41
N SER A 70 18.27 15.27 -7.59
CA SER A 70 17.17 15.03 -6.65
C SER A 70 17.23 16.01 -5.48
N ASN A 71 16.24 16.89 -5.37
CA ASN A 71 16.07 17.72 -4.18
C ASN A 71 15.57 16.87 -2.99
N PHE A 72 16.19 17.05 -1.83
CA PHE A 72 15.73 16.53 -0.55
C PHE A 72 15.75 17.64 0.50
N PHE A 73 14.94 17.46 1.54
CA PHE A 73 14.86 18.38 2.66
C PHE A 73 14.88 17.60 3.97
N ASP A 74 15.88 17.86 4.79
CA ASP A 74 16.05 17.22 6.08
C ASP A 74 15.81 18.21 7.22
N LYS A 75 15.02 17.78 8.21
CA LYS A 75 14.80 18.48 9.48
C LYS A 75 15.27 17.56 10.59
N SER A 76 16.43 17.88 11.15
CA SER A 76 17.01 17.16 12.27
C SER A 76 16.70 17.82 13.61
N THR A 77 16.58 16.99 14.63
CA THR A 77 16.49 17.33 16.06
C THR A 77 17.52 16.49 16.81
N THR A 78 17.70 16.74 18.10
CA THR A 78 18.72 16.04 18.92
C THR A 78 18.63 14.51 18.90
N GLY A 79 17.44 13.93 18.64
CA GLY A 79 17.24 12.48 18.66
C GLY A 79 16.55 11.89 17.43
N ALA A 80 16.22 12.71 16.43
CA ALA A 80 15.52 12.24 15.24
C ALA A 80 15.70 13.17 14.04
N SER A 81 15.67 12.59 12.84
CA SER A 81 15.64 13.30 11.56
C SER A 81 14.41 12.97 10.74
N LYS A 82 13.85 13.99 10.10
CA LYS A 82 12.76 13.86 9.13
C LYS A 82 13.26 14.25 7.74
N ILE A 83 13.40 13.24 6.89
CA ILE A 83 13.87 13.39 5.51
C ILE A 83 12.67 13.39 4.56
N ASN A 84 12.53 14.45 3.77
CA ASN A 84 11.51 14.59 2.74
C ASN A 84 12.17 14.52 1.37
N LEU A 85 11.61 13.72 0.47
CA LEU A 85 12.17 13.44 -0.85
C LEU A 85 11.12 13.71 -1.91
N SER A 86 11.56 14.10 -3.10
CA SER A 86 10.65 14.44 -4.20
C SER A 86 10.24 13.23 -5.03
N THR A 87 11.02 12.14 -5.02
CA THR A 87 10.79 10.96 -5.87
C THR A 87 10.89 9.65 -5.11
N THR A 88 10.14 8.65 -5.57
CA THR A 88 10.17 7.28 -5.03
C THR A 88 11.53 6.62 -5.21
N LYS A 89 12.27 6.96 -6.27
CA LYS A 89 13.63 6.44 -6.49
C LYS A 89 14.60 6.91 -5.41
N SER A 90 14.56 8.19 -5.06
CA SER A 90 15.40 8.75 -4.01
C SER A 90 15.04 8.16 -2.63
N ILE A 91 13.76 7.86 -2.36
CA ILE A 91 13.38 7.08 -1.16
C ILE A 91 14.07 5.73 -1.12
N ARG A 92 13.99 4.96 -2.21
CA ARG A 92 14.59 3.62 -2.25
C ARG A 92 16.11 3.68 -2.05
N ALA A 93 16.76 4.70 -2.61
CA ALA A 93 18.19 4.90 -2.44
C ALA A 93 18.56 5.20 -0.97
N ILE A 94 17.80 6.09 -0.30
CA ILE A 94 18.02 6.42 1.11
C ILE A 94 17.74 5.24 2.03
N ILE A 95 16.68 4.47 1.80
CA ILE A 95 16.42 3.26 2.59
C ILE A 95 17.59 2.27 2.48
N LYS A 96 18.11 2.04 1.26
CA LYS A 96 19.29 1.17 1.07
C LYS A 96 20.53 1.69 1.80
N PHE A 97 20.77 3.01 1.74
CA PHE A 97 21.86 3.66 2.44
C PHE A 97 21.75 3.52 3.96
N LEU A 98 20.58 3.79 4.53
CA LEU A 98 20.32 3.67 5.96
C LEU A 98 20.47 2.24 6.45
N ILE A 99 19.95 1.25 5.70
CA ILE A 99 20.13 -0.18 6.01
C ILE A 99 21.62 -0.57 6.01
N LYS A 100 22.44 0.03 5.16
CA LYS A 100 23.88 -0.26 5.09
C LYS A 100 24.64 0.28 6.31
N ILE A 101 24.23 1.43 6.85
CA ILE A 101 24.92 2.10 7.98
C ILE A 101 24.42 1.59 9.34
N LEU A 102 23.18 1.12 9.42
CA LEU A 102 22.57 0.62 10.66
C LEU A 102 22.84 -0.88 10.91
N LYS A 103 23.74 -1.50 10.14
CA LYS A 103 24.30 -2.84 10.40
C LYS A 103 25.64 -2.70 11.08
#